data_AF-A0A4R5LTB0-F1
#
_entry.id   AF-A0A4R5LTB0-F1
#
_cell.length_a   1.000
_cell.length_b   1.000
_cell.length_c   1.000
_cell.angle_alpha   90.00
_cell.angle_beta   90.00
_cell.angle_gamma   90.00
#
_symmetry.space_group_name_H-M   'P 1'
#
loop_
_entity.id
_entity.type
_entity.pdbx_description
1 polymer ?
#
loop_
_entity_poly.entity_id
_entity_poly.type
_entity_poly.pdbx_seq_one_letter_code
_entity_poly.pdbx_strand_id
1 'polypeptide(L)'
;MTEYEIVDVINNATSNMIAAQALFITVVSAYVVVAYTVGKDLTLYQVSFVNFGLLLFVFISVQSALGLTGIISLHIDKLIEYRGIGESEAASMAVMKVFLVGVRAILIIGAFIFMWQVRHPKTE
;
A
#
# COMPACT_ATOMS: atom_id res chain seq x y z
N MET A 1 30.07 -3.95 -4.61
CA MET A 1 29.22 -2.97 -3.93
C MET A 1 29.76 -2.80 -2.53
N THR A 2 30.10 -1.57 -2.14
CA THR A 2 30.65 -1.27 -0.81
C THR A 2 29.54 -1.29 0.25
N GLU A 3 29.88 -1.44 1.53
CA GLU A 3 28.89 -1.38 2.62
C GLU A 3 28.09 -0.07 2.60
N TYR A 4 28.76 1.04 2.29
CA TYR A 4 28.13 2.35 2.13
C TYR A 4 27.08 2.37 1.00
N GLU A 5 27.41 1.80 -0.17
CA GLU A 5 26.48 1.72 -1.29
C GLU A 5 25.24 0.88 -0.95
N ILE A 6 25.39 -0.21 -0.18
CA ILE A 6 24.24 -1.03 0.23
C ILE A 6 23.31 -0.26 1.15
N VAL A 7 23.87 0.43 2.15
CA VAL A 7 23.09 1.24 3.09
C VAL A 7 22.37 2.37 2.36
N ASP A 8 23.01 3.02 1.40
CA ASP A 8 22.37 4.08 0.60
C ASP A 8 21.20 3.54 -0.24
N VAL A 9 21.35 2.38 -0.88
CA VAL A 9 20.26 1.72 -1.62
C VAL A 9 19.08 1.38 -0.70
N ILE A 10 19.34 0.86 0.51
CA ILE A 10 18.29 0.54 1.48
C ILE A 10 17.56 1.80 1.96
N ASN A 11 18.30 2.87 2.25
CA ASN A 11 17.73 4.14 2.69
C ASN A 11 16.85 4.77 1.62
N ASN A 12 17.30 4.74 0.35
CA ASN A 12 16.52 5.22 -0.78
C ASN A 12 15.26 4.37 -1.00
N ALA A 13 15.36 3.04 -0.94
CA ALA A 13 14.22 2.15 -1.08
C ALA A 13 13.19 2.36 0.05
N THR A 14 13.66 2.56 1.28
CA THR A 14 12.82 2.83 2.45
C THR A 14 12.10 4.18 2.31
N SER A 15 12.81 5.22 1.87
CA SER A 15 12.24 6.55 1.63
C SER A 15 11.14 6.51 0.56
N ASN A 16 11.38 5.79 -0.53
CA ASN A 16 10.38 5.57 -1.58
C ASN A 16 9.16 4.79 -1.08
N MET A 17 9.37 3.81 -0.19
CA MET A 17 8.27 3.05 0.42
C MET A 17 7.39 3.94 1.30
N ILE A 18 7.98 4.82 2.11
CA ILE A 18 7.24 5.79 2.94
C ILE A 18 6.45 6.76 2.05
N ALA A 19 7.07 7.30 1.00
CA ALA A 19 6.39 8.18 0.05
C ALA A 19 5.22 7.48 -0.65
N ALA A 20 5.40 6.24 -1.11
CA ALA A 20 4.34 5.43 -1.71
C ALA A 20 3.19 5.18 -0.73
N GLN A 21 3.49 4.99 0.56
CA GLN A 21 2.47 4.82 1.60
C GLN A 21 1.67 6.09 1.85
N ALA A 22 2.33 7.26 1.87
CA ALA A 22 1.64 8.55 2.00
C ALA A 22 0.70 8.81 0.80
N LEU A 23 1.17 8.50 -0.42
CA LEU A 23 0.34 8.60 -1.63
C LEU A 23 -0.86 7.66 -1.57
N PHE A 24 -0.67 6.42 -1.12
CA PHE A 24 -1.77 5.47 -0.94
C PHE A 24 -2.86 6.01 0.00
N ILE A 25 -2.47 6.51 1.18
CA ILE A 25 -3.42 7.08 2.15
C ILE A 25 -4.12 8.30 1.55
N THR A 26 -3.40 9.14 0.81
CA THR A 26 -3.96 10.33 0.15
C THR A 26 -5.05 9.95 -0.85
N VAL A 27 -4.78 8.96 -1.72
CA VAL A 27 -5.75 8.52 -2.74
C VAL A 27 -6.98 7.87 -2.10
N VAL A 28 -6.80 7.02 -1.09
CA VAL A 28 -7.92 6.41 -0.35
C VAL A 28 -8.75 7.47 0.36
N SER A 29 -8.11 8.45 1.00
CA SER A 29 -8.81 9.55 1.66
C SER A 29 -9.59 10.41 0.66
N ALA A 30 -8.99 10.73 -0.49
CA ALA A 30 -9.66 11.45 -1.56
C ALA A 30 -10.88 10.69 -2.08
N TYR A 31 -10.77 9.37 -2.25
CA TYR A 31 -11.90 8.52 -2.62
C TYR A 31 -13.03 8.60 -1.59
N VAL A 32 -12.71 8.51 -0.29
CA VAL A 32 -13.71 8.61 0.80
C VAL A 32 -14.37 9.99 0.83
N VAL A 33 -13.60 11.06 0.60
CA VAL A 33 -14.14 12.44 0.51
C VAL A 33 -15.10 12.58 -0.67
N VAL A 34 -14.75 12.04 -1.84
CA VAL A 34 -15.64 12.04 -3.02
C VAL A 34 -16.90 11.22 -2.76
N ALA A 35 -16.75 10.04 -2.13
CA ALA A 35 -17.86 9.20 -1.74
C ALA A 35 -18.83 9.95 -0.82
N TYR A 36 -18.32 10.67 0.18
CA TYR A 36 -19.13 11.44 1.11
C TYR A 36 -19.81 12.66 0.48
N THR A 37 -19.08 13.42 -0.35
CA THR A 37 -19.55 14.72 -0.86
C THR A 37 -20.51 14.59 -2.04
N VAL A 38 -20.21 13.72 -2.99
CA VAL A 38 -20.97 13.60 -4.25
C VAL A 38 -21.38 12.17 -4.58
N GLY A 39 -21.09 11.20 -3.70
CA GLY A 39 -21.33 9.78 -4.00
C GLY A 39 -22.79 9.43 -4.32
N LYS A 40 -23.75 10.17 -3.75
CA LYS A 40 -25.19 10.01 -4.02
C LYS A 40 -25.59 10.42 -5.44
N ASP A 41 -24.90 11.41 -6.00
CA ASP A 41 -25.22 11.99 -7.31
C ASP A 41 -24.52 11.25 -8.45
N LEU A 42 -23.60 10.34 -8.14
CA LEU A 42 -22.89 9.57 -9.16
C LEU A 42 -23.77 8.49 -9.79
N THR A 43 -23.77 8.49 -11.11
CA THR A 43 -24.34 7.43 -11.95
C THR A 43 -23.60 6.11 -11.74
N LEU A 44 -24.24 4.98 -12.09
CA LEU A 44 -23.63 3.66 -11.99
C LEU A 44 -22.32 3.55 -12.80
N TYR A 45 -22.25 4.19 -13.96
CA TYR A 45 -21.05 4.21 -14.78
C TYR A 45 -19.90 4.96 -14.10
N GLN A 46 -20.15 6.16 -13.56
CA GLN A 46 -19.15 6.95 -12.85
C GLN A 46 -18.61 6.21 -11.62
N VAL A 47 -19.48 5.55 -10.85
CA VAL A 47 -19.05 4.75 -9.69
C VAL A 47 -18.20 3.57 -10.14
N SER A 48 -18.60 2.87 -11.20
CA SER A 48 -17.84 1.74 -11.74
C SER A 48 -16.45 2.18 -12.21
N PHE A 49 -16.37 3.32 -12.90
CA PHE A 49 -15.10 3.89 -13.35
C PHE A 49 -14.17 4.26 -12.18
N VAL A 50 -14.68 4.98 -11.18
CA VAL A 50 -13.87 5.39 -10.02
C VAL A 50 -13.44 4.18 -9.19
N ASN A 51 -14.32 3.19 -8.99
CA ASN A 51 -13.97 1.95 -8.28
C ASN A 51 -12.90 1.15 -9.02
N PHE A 52 -13.03 1.02 -10.35
CA PHE A 52 -12.04 0.32 -11.16
C PHE A 52 -10.69 1.06 -11.16
N GLY A 53 -10.71 2.39 -11.24
CA GLY A 53 -9.53 3.23 -11.09
C GLY A 53 -8.84 3.02 -9.74
N LEU A 54 -9.61 2.98 -8.65
CA LEU A 54 -9.05 2.70 -7.31
C LEU A 54 -8.47 1.29 -7.25
N LEU A 55 -9.15 0.27 -7.79
CA LEU A 55 -8.64 -1.10 -7.83
C LEU A 55 -7.32 -1.21 -8.58
N LEU A 56 -7.21 -0.58 -9.76
CA LEU A 56 -5.97 -0.54 -10.53
C LEU A 56 -4.85 0.16 -9.76
N PHE A 57 -5.15 1.29 -9.14
CA PHE A 57 -4.18 2.00 -8.30
C PHE A 57 -3.67 1.12 -7.14
N VAL A 58 -4.58 0.42 -6.45
CA VAL A 58 -4.25 -0.50 -5.36
C VAL A 58 -3.37 -1.65 -5.86
N PHE A 59 -3.71 -2.23 -7.01
CA PHE A 59 -2.92 -3.30 -7.61
C PHE A 59 -1.48 -2.85 -7.89
N ILE A 60 -1.32 -1.68 -8.53
CA ILE A 60 0.00 -1.09 -8.81
C ILE A 60 0.75 -0.77 -7.52
N SER A 61 0.08 -0.20 -6.52
CA SER A 61 0.66 0.17 -5.22
C SER A 61 1.13 -1.05 -4.42
N VAL A 62 0.38 -2.16 -4.46
CA VAL A 62 0.78 -3.42 -3.81
C VAL A 62 1.98 -4.03 -4.54
N GLN A 63 1.96 -4.11 -5.87
CA GLN A 63 3.09 -4.60 -6.66
C GLN A 63 4.38 -3.79 -6.39
N SER A 64 4.26 -2.46 -6.38
CA SER A 64 5.38 -1.56 -6.08
C SER A 64 5.94 -1.79 -4.66
N ALA A 65 5.09 -1.93 -3.65
CA ALA A 65 5.52 -2.19 -2.28
C ALA A 65 6.18 -3.57 -2.12
N LEU A 66 5.67 -4.61 -2.78
CA LEU A 66 6.30 -5.94 -2.80
C LEU A 66 7.66 -5.90 -3.50
N GLY A 67 7.79 -5.14 -4.60
CA GLY A 67 9.07 -4.92 -5.29
C GLY A 67 10.11 -4.22 -4.40
N LEU A 68 9.73 -3.11 -3.76
CA LEU A 68 10.62 -2.36 -2.87
C LEU A 68 11.05 -3.19 -1.65
N THR A 69 10.12 -3.90 -1.01
CA THR A 69 10.47 -4.79 0.11
C THR A 69 11.38 -5.94 -0.33
N GLY A 70 11.22 -6.45 -1.56
CA GLY A 70 12.14 -7.43 -2.14
C GLY A 70 13.56 -6.89 -2.34
N ILE A 71 13.70 -5.65 -2.84
CA ILE A 71 15.00 -4.98 -2.99
C ILE A 71 15.66 -4.80 -1.62
N ILE A 72 14.92 -4.31 -0.63
CA ILE A 72 15.41 -4.14 0.75
C ILE A 72 15.86 -5.48 1.32
N SER A 73 15.04 -6.53 1.18
CA SER A 73 15.37 -7.87 1.69
C SER A 73 16.70 -8.36 1.15
N LEU A 74 16.88 -8.31 -0.18
CA LEU A 74 18.08 -8.79 -0.85
C LEU A 74 19.35 -8.04 -0.44
N HIS A 75 19.23 -6.74 -0.15
CA HIS A 75 20.38 -5.92 0.26
C HIS A 75 20.69 -6.06 1.76
N ILE A 76 19.67 -6.28 2.58
CA ILE A 76 19.82 -6.63 4.00
C ILE A 76 20.51 -7.99 4.14
N ASP A 77 20.09 -9.01 3.40
CA ASP A 77 20.71 -10.35 3.46
C ASP A 77 22.22 -10.29 3.15
N LYS A 78 22.61 -9.46 2.16
CA LYS A 78 24.03 -9.20 1.85
C LYS A 78 24.77 -8.51 3.01
N LEU A 79 24.17 -7.49 3.63
CA LEU A 79 24.76 -6.82 4.80
C LEU A 79 24.93 -7.77 5.99
N ILE A 80 23.95 -8.65 6.19
CA ILE A 80 23.98 -9.66 7.23
C ILE A 80 25.11 -10.66 6.98
N GLU A 81 25.29 -11.12 5.74
CA GLU A 81 26.41 -11.99 5.34
C GLU A 81 27.77 -11.32 5.64
N TYR A 82 27.90 -10.01 5.38
CA TYR A 82 29.11 -9.25 5.72
C TYR A 82 29.33 -9.06 7.23
N ARG A 83 28.27 -8.98 8.04
CA ARG A 83 28.34 -8.66 9.47
C ARG A 83 28.23 -9.89 10.39
N GLY A 84 27.93 -11.07 9.86
CA GLY A 84 27.86 -12.33 10.63
C GLY A 84 26.70 -12.42 11.62
N ILE A 85 25.60 -11.70 11.39
CA ILE A 85 24.43 -11.65 12.28
C ILE A 85 23.43 -12.75 11.84
N GLY A 86 22.84 -13.51 12.77
CA GLY A 86 22.06 -14.72 12.45
C GLY A 86 20.68 -14.50 11.80
N GLU A 87 20.13 -15.57 11.22
CA GLU A 87 18.93 -15.75 10.35
C GLU A 87 17.56 -15.20 10.83
N SER A 88 17.48 -14.35 11.87
CA SER A 88 16.22 -13.93 12.49
C SER A 88 15.36 -12.96 11.64
N GLU A 89 15.85 -12.43 10.52
CA GLU A 89 15.18 -11.33 9.80
C GLU A 89 14.17 -11.77 8.72
N ALA A 90 14.30 -12.96 8.16
CA ALA A 90 13.40 -13.43 7.09
C ALA A 90 11.94 -13.56 7.55
N ALA A 91 11.72 -14.04 8.78
CA ALA A 91 10.40 -14.14 9.39
C ALA A 91 9.77 -12.75 9.65
N SER A 92 10.58 -11.79 10.11
CA SER A 92 10.15 -10.41 10.37
C SER A 92 9.66 -9.73 9.09
N MET A 93 10.39 -9.89 7.98
CA MET A 93 10.00 -9.31 6.70
C MET A 93 8.75 -9.95 6.09
N ALA A 94 8.54 -11.26 6.29
CA ALA A 94 7.31 -11.92 5.87
C ALA A 94 6.08 -11.38 6.62
N VAL A 95 6.19 -11.20 7.93
CA VAL A 95 5.13 -10.59 8.76
C VAL A 95 4.85 -9.16 8.30
N MET A 96 5.89 -8.36 8.02
CA MET A 96 5.72 -6.99 7.52
C MET A 96 4.97 -6.95 6.18
N LYS A 97 5.28 -7.85 5.25
CA LYS A 97 4.59 -7.95 3.95
C LYS A 97 3.11 -8.29 4.12
N VAL A 98 2.79 -9.30 4.94
CA VAL A 98 1.41 -9.71 5.22
C VAL A 98 0.63 -8.57 5.89
N PHE A 99 1.25 -7.89 6.87
CA PHE A 99 0.64 -6.76 7.56
C PHE A 99 0.32 -5.61 6.60
N LEU A 100 1.28 -5.22 5.76
CA LEU A 100 1.14 -4.12 4.80
C LEU A 100 0.03 -4.40 3.77
N VAL A 101 -0.01 -5.61 3.21
CA VAL A 101 -1.08 -6.01 2.27
C VAL A 101 -2.43 -6.09 2.98
N GLY A 102 -2.47 -6.66 4.20
CA GLY A 102 -3.69 -6.80 4.99
C GLY A 102 -4.33 -5.46 5.34
N VAL A 103 -3.54 -4.50 5.84
CA VAL A 103 -4.03 -3.14 6.15
C VAL A 103 -4.60 -2.46 4.91
N ARG A 104 -3.94 -2.59 3.76
CA ARG A 104 -4.44 -2.01 2.50
C ARG A 104 -5.74 -2.65 2.06
N ALA A 105 -5.85 -3.97 2.12
CA ALA A 105 -7.08 -4.69 1.78
C ALA A 105 -8.25 -4.21 2.65
N ILE A 106 -8.05 -4.09 3.97
CA ILE A 106 -9.06 -3.60 4.90
C ILE A 106 -9.50 -2.18 4.55
N LEU A 107 -8.55 -1.27 4.28
CA LEU A 107 -8.87 0.12 3.93
C LEU A 107 -9.67 0.23 2.63
N ILE A 108 -9.36 -0.57 1.61
CA ILE A 108 -10.06 -0.54 0.34
C ILE A 108 -11.45 -1.16 0.44
N ILE A 109 -11.57 -2.30 1.13
CA ILE A 109 -12.87 -2.91 1.40
C ILE A 109 -13.74 -1.94 2.21
N GLY A 110 -13.18 -1.29 3.23
CA GLY A 110 -13.86 -0.26 4.02
C GLY A 110 -14.32 0.92 3.17
N ALA A 111 -13.47 1.41 2.25
CA ALA A 111 -13.80 2.49 1.34
C ALA A 111 -14.97 2.12 0.40
N PHE A 112 -14.98 0.91 -0.16
CA PHE A 112 -16.08 0.44 -1.01
C PHE A 112 -17.38 0.25 -0.25
N ILE A 113 -17.32 -0.32 0.96
CA ILE A 113 -18.49 -0.44 1.84
C ILE A 113 -19.03 0.95 2.18
N PHE A 114 -18.16 1.91 2.48
CA PHE A 114 -18.55 3.28 2.77
C PHE A 114 -19.26 3.94 1.57
N MET A 115 -18.68 3.85 0.37
CA MET A 115 -19.31 4.34 -0.86
C MET A 115 -20.68 3.71 -1.11
N TRP A 116 -20.79 2.41 -0.85
CA TRP A 116 -22.07 1.70 -0.97
C TRP A 116 -23.11 2.23 0.02
N GLN A 117 -22.73 2.44 1.28
CA GLN A 117 -23.60 2.97 2.34
C GLN A 117 -24.07 4.39 2.05
N VAL A 118 -23.18 5.26 1.54
CA VAL A 118 -23.58 6.63 1.18
C VAL A 118 -24.64 6.64 0.08
N ARG A 119 -24.55 5.71 -0.89
CA ARG A 119 -25.50 5.58 -2.00
C ARG A 119 -26.81 4.89 -1.63
N HIS A 120 -26.79 4.03 -0.62
CA HIS A 120 -27.96 3.30 -0.14
C HIS A 120 -28.20 3.63 1.34
N PRO A 121 -28.58 4.88 1.66
CA PRO A 121 -28.90 5.24 3.04
C PRO A 121 -30.03 4.34 3.52
N LYS A 122 -29.85 3.71 4.68
CA LYS A 122 -30.94 2.97 5.32
C LYS A 122 -32.05 3.98 5.64
N THR A 123 -33.27 3.66 5.27
CA THR A 123 -34.45 4.36 5.78
C THR A 123 -34.54 4.05 7.27
N GLU A 124 -34.18 5.03 8.11
CA GLU A 124 -34.55 5.03 9.53
C GLU A 124 -36.07 5.13 9.68
#